data_AF-A0A7C7H2R0-F1
#
_entry.id   AF-A0A7C7H2R0-F1
#
_cell.length_a   1.000
_cell.length_b   1.000
_cell.length_c   1.000
_cell.angle_alpha   90.00
_cell.angle_beta   90.00
_cell.angle_gamma   90.00
#
_symmetry.space_group_name_H-M   'P 1'
#
loop_
_entity.id
_entity.type
_entity.pdbx_description
1 polymer ?
#
loop_
_entity_poly.entity_id
_entity_poly.type
_entity_poly.pdbx_seq_one_letter_code
_entity_poly.pdbx_strand_id
1 'polypeptide(L)' 'MVMNDPLRREEKKDPTPDRKESGPSSPDIGRPGRDDILKRMKRVDPKQSENYKQRTGQ' A
#
# COMPACT_ATOMS: atom_id res chain seq x y z
N MET A 1 44.17 -2.94 1.99
CA MET A 1 43.58 -1.76 1.31
C MET A 1 42.14 -2.10 0.94
N VAL A 2 41.15 -1.30 1.35
CA VAL A 2 39.76 -1.43 0.88
C VAL A 2 39.73 -0.83 -0.52
N MET A 3 39.56 -1.67 -1.55
CA MET A 3 39.42 -1.22 -2.92
C MET A 3 38.03 -0.63 -3.09
N ASN A 4 37.94 0.70 -3.24
CA ASN A 4 36.70 1.35 -3.66
C ASN A 4 36.54 1.13 -5.16
N ASP A 5 35.51 0.39 -5.55
CA ASP A 5 35.15 0.11 -6.94
C ASP A 5 34.69 1.41 -7.63
N PRO A 6 35.38 1.89 -8.69
CA PRO A 6 35.08 3.15 -9.35
C PRO A 6 33.73 3.19 -10.07
N LEU A 7 33.02 2.06 -10.19
CA LEU A 7 31.68 1.98 -10.80
C LEU A 7 30.53 2.22 -9.80
N ARG A 8 30.82 2.31 -8.50
CA ARG A 8 29.80 2.60 -7.49
C ARG A 8 29.36 4.06 -7.59
N ARG A 9 28.36 4.32 -8.44
CA ARG A 9 27.60 5.57 -8.39
C ARG A 9 26.86 5.62 -7.06
N GLU A 10 27.24 6.55 -6.18
CA GLU A 10 26.51 6.77 -4.95
C GLU A 10 25.09 7.20 -5.29
N GLU A 11 24.12 6.33 -5.01
CA GLU A 11 22.71 6.67 -5.11
C GLU A 11 22.44 7.76 -4.08
N LYS A 12 22.10 8.96 -4.55
CA LYS A 12 21.61 10.04 -3.70
C LYS A 12 20.32 9.52 -3.06
N LYS A 13 20.39 9.11 -1.80
CA LYS A 13 19.20 8.85 -1.01
C LYS A 13 18.49 10.20 -0.84
N ASP A 14 17.34 10.36 -1.48
CA ASP A 14 16.47 11.49 -1.23
C ASP A 14 16.22 11.57 0.29
N PRO A 15 16.31 12.76 0.91
CA PRO A 15 16.04 12.90 2.32
C PRO A 15 14.58 12.51 2.56
N THR A 16 14.37 11.41 3.27
CA THR A 16 13.06 11.06 3.84
C THR A 16 12.59 12.28 4.63
N PRO A 17 11.39 12.84 4.36
CA PRO A 17 10.94 14.02 5.08
C PRO A 17 10.90 13.71 6.58
N ASP A 18 11.55 14.55 7.37
CA ASP A 18 11.49 14.54 8.83
C ASP A 18 10.03 14.81 9.22
N ARG A 19 9.23 13.75 9.37
CA ARG A 19 7.80 13.85 9.67
C ARG A 19 7.66 14.23 11.14
N LYS A 20 8.03 15.48 11.46
CA LYS A 20 7.66 16.16 12.70
C LYS A 20 6.14 16.02 12.86
N GLU A 21 5.75 15.49 14.00
CA GLU A 21 4.42 15.14 14.49
C GLU A 21 3.47 16.35 14.66
N SER A 22 3.53 17.34 13.77
CA SER A 22 2.72 18.56 13.85
C SER A 22 1.61 18.54 12.81
N GLY A 23 0.72 17.55 12.95
CA GLY A 23 -0.45 17.39 12.11
C GLY A 23 -1.36 16.30 12.67
N PRO A 24 -2.67 16.33 12.38
CA PRO A 24 -3.58 15.30 12.84
C PRO A 24 -3.05 13.93 12.40
N SER A 25 -2.94 13.01 13.36
CA SER A 25 -2.51 11.64 13.08
C SER A 25 -3.49 11.01 12.10
N SER A 26 -2.97 10.21 11.17
CA SER A 26 -3.84 9.48 10.25
C SER A 26 -4.83 8.64 11.07
N PRO A 27 -6.13 8.66 10.71
CA PRO A 27 -7.14 7.94 11.48
C PRO A 27 -6.77 6.46 11.57
N ASP A 28 -6.99 5.87 12.73
CA ASP A 28 -6.80 4.43 12.96
C ASP A 28 -7.92 3.67 12.25
N ILE A 29 -7.78 3.55 10.93
CA ILE A 29 -8.69 2.78 10.09
C ILE A 29 -8.09 1.38 10.02
N GLY A 30 -8.61 0.48 10.85
CA GLY A 30 -8.37 -0.95 10.69
C GLY A 30 -8.67 -1.35 9.25
N ARG A 31 -7.71 -2.00 8.57
CA ARG A 31 -7.93 -2.48 7.20
C ARG A 31 -9.19 -3.34 7.22
N PRO A 32 -10.24 -2.94 6.51
CA PRO A 32 -11.50 -3.64 6.61
C PRO A 32 -11.27 -5.06 6.09
N GLY A 33 -11.65 -6.05 6.92
CA GLY A 33 -11.29 -7.45 6.74
C GLY A 33 -11.59 -7.97 5.33
N ARG A 34 -10.83 -8.98 4.90
CA ARG A 34 -10.99 -9.64 3.59
C ARG A 34 -12.41 -10.18 3.41
N ASP A 35 -13.07 -10.56 4.49
CA ASP A 35 -14.41 -11.15 4.50
C ASP A 35 -15.50 -10.15 4.07
N ASP A 36 -15.26 -8.85 4.24
CA ASP A 36 -16.24 -7.80 3.94
C ASP A 36 -16.05 -7.15 2.56
N ILE A 37 -15.06 -7.58 1.77
CA ILE A 37 -14.81 -6.96 0.46
C ILE A 37 -15.96 -7.25 -0.51
N LEU A 38 -16.39 -8.52 -0.66
CA LEU A 38 -17.47 -8.91 -1.55
C LEU A 38 -18.79 -8.26 -1.13
N LYS A 39 -19.07 -8.18 0.17
CA LYS A 39 -20.28 -7.56 0.70
C LYS A 39 -20.36 -6.06 0.37
N ARG A 40 -19.23 -5.35 0.43
CA ARG A 40 -19.14 -3.94 0.05
C ARG A 40 -19.15 -3.75 -1.45
N MET A 41 -18.43 -4.59 -2.20
CA MET A 41 -18.48 -4.60 -3.66
C MET A 41 -19.91 -4.80 -4.12
N LYS A 42 -20.67 -5.74 -3.57
CA LYS A 42 -22.07 -5.96 -3.94
C LYS A 42 -22.97 -4.76 -3.67
N ARG A 43 -22.70 -3.98 -2.62
CA ARG A 43 -23.42 -2.73 -2.31
C ARG A 43 -23.09 -1.61 -3.29
N VAL A 44 -21.85 -1.52 -3.75
CA VAL A 44 -21.37 -0.49 -4.68
C VAL A 44 -21.72 -0.85 -6.12
N ASP A 45 -21.35 -2.07 -6.53
CA ASP A 45 -21.61 -2.66 -7.84
C ASP A 45 -21.71 -4.21 -7.72
N PRO A 46 -22.92 -4.78 -7.83
CA PRO A 46 -23.15 -6.22 -7.83
C PRO A 46 -22.35 -6.99 -8.88
N LYS A 47 -22.16 -6.42 -10.08
CA LYS A 47 -21.49 -7.10 -11.20
C LYS A 47 -19.98 -7.20 -10.96
N GLN A 48 -19.39 -6.16 -10.36
CA GLN A 48 -17.98 -6.20 -9.98
C GLN A 48 -17.71 -7.23 -8.87
N SER A 49 -18.63 -7.39 -7.92
CA SER A 49 -18.52 -8.44 -6.90
C SER A 49 -18.44 -9.83 -7.52
N GLU A 50 -19.33 -10.12 -8.48
CA GLU A 50 -19.34 -11.42 -9.18
C GLU A 50 -18.05 -11.62 -10.00
N ASN A 51 -17.62 -10.62 -10.76
CA ASN A 51 -16.37 -10.71 -11.53
C ASN A 51 -15.14 -10.94 -10.65
N TYR A 52 -15.08 -10.27 -9.50
CA TYR A 52 -13.98 -10.44 -8.54
C TYR A 52 -14.00 -11.84 -7.93
N LYS A 53 -15.18 -12.35 -7.57
CA LYS A 53 -15.38 -13.72 -7.08
C LYS A 53 -14.84 -14.75 -8.07
N GLN A 54 -15.23 -14.63 -9.35
CA GLN A 54 -14.77 -15.52 -10.42
C GLN A 54 -13.25 -15.42 -10.67
N ARG A 55 -12.69 -14.21 -10.63
CA ARG A 55 -11.25 -13.98 -10.87
C ARG A 55 -10.37 -14.46 -9.74
N THR A 56 -10.80 -14.30 -8.49
CA THR A 56 -9.98 -14.56 -7.31
C THR A 56 -10.23 -15.94 -6.71
N GLY A 57 -11.29 -16.63 -7.12
CA GLY A 57 -11.71 -17.91 -6.54
C GLY A 57 -12.20 -17.78 -5.10
N GLN A 58 -12.60 -16.57 -4.70
CA GLN A 58 -13.10 -16.25 -3.36
C GLN A 58 -14.58 -16.63 -3.18
#